data_AF-K6W8I3-F1
#
_entry.id   AF-K6W8I3-F1
#
_cell.length_a   1.000
_cell.length_b   1.000
_cell.length_c   1.000
_cell.angle_alpha   90.00
_cell.angle_beta   90.00
_cell.angle_gamma   90.00
#
_symmetry.space_group_name_H-M   'P 1'
#
loop_
_entity.id
_entity.type
_entity.pdbx_description
1 polymer ?
#
loop_
_entity_poly.entity_id
_entity_poly.type
_entity_poly.pdbx_seq_one_letter_code
_entity_poly.pdbx_strand_id
1 'polypeptide(L)'
;MSSDDTLLLTVILRHDQSQNLEQLQSRLDDSDWWHGFPPEGCEIVSWVVAMGIGQIVTLRLAADRLAAVNVELERRAWGTFQTDFYPTYDFVPV
;
A
#
# COMPACT_ATOMS: atom_id res chain seq x y z
N MET A 1 -20.60 11.44 -16.43
CA MET A 1 -20.25 10.16 -15.81
C MET A 1 -20.45 10.35 -14.32
N SER A 2 -21.24 9.48 -13.69
CA SER A 2 -21.52 9.53 -12.24
C SER A 2 -20.20 9.68 -11.48
N SER A 3 -20.18 10.45 -10.38
CA SER A 3 -19.05 10.51 -9.45
C SER A 3 -18.48 9.11 -9.26
N ASP A 4 -17.22 8.90 -9.66
CA ASP A 4 -16.61 7.58 -9.75
C ASP A 4 -16.81 6.82 -8.43
N ASP A 5 -17.48 5.67 -8.49
CA ASP A 5 -17.67 4.74 -7.37
C ASP A 5 -16.30 4.19 -6.97
N THR A 6 -15.60 4.97 -6.15
CA THR A 6 -14.28 4.66 -5.61
C THR A 6 -14.41 4.18 -4.18
N LEU A 7 -13.50 3.30 -3.78
CA LEU A 7 -13.35 2.83 -2.41
C LEU A 7 -12.00 3.30 -1.84
N LEU A 8 -11.90 3.30 -0.50
CA LEU A 8 -10.63 3.43 0.19
C LEU A 8 -10.11 2.05 0.59
N LEU A 9 -8.83 1.80 0.35
CA LEU A 9 -8.12 0.61 0.80
C LEU A 9 -6.94 1.04 1.67
N THR A 10 -6.95 0.65 2.94
CA THR A 10 -5.80 0.83 3.84
C THR A 10 -4.92 -0.40 3.78
N VAL A 11 -3.66 -0.20 3.40
CA VAL A 11 -2.60 -1.20 3.30
C VAL A 11 -1.62 -0.96 4.45
N ILE A 12 -1.37 -1.97 5.26
CA ILE A 12 -0.35 -1.94 6.29
C ILE A 12 0.83 -2.80 5.83
N LEU A 13 1.97 -2.17 5.61
CA LEU A 13 3.24 -2.79 5.25
C LEU A 13 4.10 -2.89 6.50
N ARG A 14 3.98 -4.00 7.23
CA ARG A 14 4.70 -4.20 8.49
C ARG A 14 6.16 -4.49 8.24
N HIS A 15 7.03 -3.81 8.98
CA HIS A 15 8.46 -4.04 8.90
C HIS A 15 8.82 -5.43 9.46
N ASP A 16 9.65 -6.14 8.72
CA ASP A 16 10.36 -7.30 9.23
C ASP A 16 11.55 -6.84 10.07
N GLN A 17 11.40 -6.90 11.40
CA GLN A 17 12.43 -6.49 12.35
C GLN A 17 13.64 -7.44 12.42
N SER A 18 13.61 -8.56 11.68
CA SER A 18 14.80 -9.41 11.52
C SER A 18 15.83 -8.82 10.55
N GLN A 19 15.46 -7.80 9.77
CA GLN A 19 16.30 -7.14 8.79
C GLN A 19 16.65 -5.71 9.22
N ASN A 20 17.83 -5.25 8.81
CA ASN A 20 18.21 -3.86 8.99
C ASN A 20 17.68 -2.97 7.86
N LEU A 21 17.77 -1.64 8.04
CA LEU A 21 17.23 -0.66 7.10
C LEU A 21 17.87 -0.77 5.70
N GLU A 22 19.17 -1.05 5.63
CA GLU A 22 19.91 -1.16 4.37
C GLU A 22 19.45 -2.37 3.54
N GLN A 23 19.28 -3.52 4.19
CA GLN A 23 18.74 -4.73 3.56
C GLN A 23 17.32 -4.51 3.04
N LEU A 24 16.49 -3.81 3.81
CA LEU A 24 15.13 -3.49 3.41
C LEU A 24 15.11 -2.55 2.20
N GLN A 25 15.93 -1.49 2.22
CA GLN A 25 16.02 -0.55 1.11
C GLN A 25 16.49 -1.23 -0.19
N SER A 26 17.54 -2.06 -0.11
CA SER A 26 18.04 -2.80 -1.28
C SER A 26 16.97 -3.68 -1.90
N ARG A 27 16.16 -4.39 -1.09
CA ARG A 27 15.07 -5.24 -1.61
C ARG A 27 13.96 -4.44 -2.28
N LEU A 28 13.64 -3.25 -1.77
CA LEU A 28 12.64 -2.37 -2.37
C LEU A 28 13.14 -1.77 -3.69
N ASP A 29 14.42 -1.46 -3.77
CA ASP A 29 15.04 -0.95 -4.99
C ASP A 29 15.10 -2.07 -6.06
N ASP A 30 15.49 -3.29 -5.67
CA ASP A 30 15.50 -4.47 -6.57
C ASP A 30 14.11 -4.82 -7.11
N SER A 31 13.05 -4.52 -6.35
CA SER A 31 11.66 -4.77 -6.76
C SER A 31 10.99 -3.58 -7.45
N ASP A 32 11.73 -2.49 -7.67
CA ASP A 32 11.22 -1.23 -8.25
C ASP A 32 9.97 -0.71 -7.52
N TRP A 33 9.94 -0.88 -6.19
CA TRP A 33 8.79 -0.54 -5.34
C TRP A 33 8.40 0.93 -5.47
N TRP A 34 9.39 1.83 -5.42
CA TRP A 34 9.16 3.28 -5.35
C TRP A 34 8.61 3.89 -6.64
N HIS A 35 8.80 3.24 -7.78
CA HIS A 35 8.26 3.70 -9.07
C HIS A 35 7.02 2.91 -9.49
N GLY A 36 6.95 1.63 -9.14
CA GLY A 36 5.85 0.74 -9.53
C GLY A 36 4.59 0.91 -8.69
N PHE A 37 4.72 1.34 -7.43
CA PHE A 37 3.59 1.49 -6.52
C PHE A 37 3.18 2.97 -6.33
N PRO A 38 1.87 3.30 -6.37
CA PRO A 38 0.74 2.41 -6.61
C PRO A 38 0.56 2.09 -8.11
N PRO A 39 -0.19 1.04 -8.47
CA PRO A 39 -0.54 0.78 -9.87
C PRO A 39 -1.31 1.94 -10.51
N GLU A 40 -1.25 2.00 -11.83
CA GLU A 40 -2.03 2.95 -12.63
C GLU A 40 -3.54 2.89 -12.28
N GLY A 41 -4.15 4.07 -12.14
CA GLY A 41 -5.55 4.22 -11.77
C GLY A 41 -5.85 4.12 -10.28
N CYS A 42 -4.81 4.05 -9.43
CA CYS A 42 -4.93 4.17 -7.98
C CYS A 42 -4.25 5.46 -7.48
N GLU A 43 -4.87 6.10 -6.48
CA GLU A 43 -4.38 7.33 -5.87
C GLU A 43 -3.93 7.05 -4.42
N ILE A 44 -2.78 7.59 -4.01
CA ILE A 44 -2.41 7.61 -2.58
C ILE A 44 -3.13 8.79 -1.90
N VAL A 45 -4.05 8.48 -1.00
CA VAL A 45 -4.74 9.47 -0.15
C VAL A 45 -3.88 9.84 1.06
N SER A 46 -3.22 8.85 1.66
CA SER A 46 -2.27 9.07 2.75
C SER A 46 -1.17 8.01 2.77
N TRP A 47 0.02 8.39 3.23
CA TRP A 47 1.12 7.48 3.48
C TRP A 47 1.89 7.95 4.71
N VAL A 48 1.93 7.13 5.76
CA VAL A 48 2.66 7.41 7.00
C VAL A 48 3.58 6.26 7.39
N VAL A 49 4.70 6.59 8.03
CA VAL A 49 5.53 5.62 8.74
C VAL A 49 5.12 5.62 10.21
N ALA A 50 4.40 4.58 10.62
CA ALA A 50 3.97 4.37 12.00
C ALA A 50 5.02 3.55 12.74
N MET A 51 5.78 4.19 13.63
CA MET A 51 6.83 3.51 14.42
C MET A 51 6.27 2.29 15.16
N GLY A 52 6.99 1.17 15.08
CA GLY A 52 6.57 -0.10 15.69
C GLY A 52 5.54 -0.89 14.87
N ILE A 53 4.96 -0.33 13.82
CA ILE A 53 4.09 -1.02 12.87
C ILE A 53 4.81 -1.18 11.53
N GLY A 54 5.21 -0.08 10.90
CA GLY A 54 5.76 -0.04 9.56
C GLY A 54 5.14 1.10 8.76
N GLN A 55 4.83 0.87 7.49
CA GLN A 55 4.20 1.88 6.63
C GLN A 55 2.70 1.62 6.53
N ILE A 56 1.91 2.68 6.57
CA ILE A 56 0.45 2.62 6.41
C ILE A 56 0.09 3.51 5.23
N VAL A 57 -0.52 2.93 4.22
CA VAL A 57 -0.91 3.63 2.99
C VAL A 57 -2.40 3.49 2.79
N THR A 58 -3.10 4.61 2.60
CA THR A 58 -4.50 4.59 2.16
C THR A 58 -4.54 4.90 0.67
N LEU A 59 -5.11 3.99 -0.10
CA LEU A 59 -5.36 4.15 -1.53
C LEU A 59 -6.82 4.49 -1.79
N ARG A 60 -7.08 5.33 -2.80
CA ARG A 60 -8.38 5.49 -3.43
C ARG A 60 -8.33 4.87 -4.83
N LEU A 61 -9.31 4.05 -5.15
CA LEU A 61 -9.36 3.31 -6.41
C LEU A 61 -10.78 2.93 -6.81
N ALA A 62 -11.01 2.73 -8.10
CA ALA A 62 -12.20 2.05 -8.59
C ALA A 62 -12.17 0.56 -8.22
N ALA A 63 -13.34 -0.06 -8.04
CA ALA A 63 -13.45 -1.45 -7.61
C ALA A 63 -12.74 -2.45 -8.55
N ASP A 64 -12.70 -2.17 -9.86
CA ASP A 64 -12.04 -3.00 -10.87
C ASP A 64 -10.50 -3.02 -10.72
N ARG A 65 -9.91 -2.04 -10.02
CA ARG A 65 -8.46 -1.95 -9.79
C ARG A 65 -7.96 -2.77 -8.60
N LEU A 66 -8.86 -3.35 -7.78
CA LEU A 66 -8.44 -4.08 -6.58
C LEU A 66 -7.48 -5.23 -6.87
N ALA A 67 -7.70 -5.96 -7.97
CA ALA A 67 -6.81 -7.05 -8.39
C ALA A 67 -5.43 -6.54 -8.81
N ALA A 68 -5.35 -5.36 -9.46
CA ALA A 68 -4.09 -4.75 -9.84
C ALA A 68 -3.27 -4.35 -8.62
N VAL A 69 -3.92 -3.76 -7.60
CA VAL A 69 -3.27 -3.45 -6.30
C VAL A 69 -2.70 -4.71 -5.66
N ASN A 70 -3.47 -5.80 -5.60
CA ASN A 70 -2.99 -7.06 -5.06
C ASN A 70 -1.73 -7.53 -5.81
N VAL A 71 -1.80 -7.66 -7.13
CA VAL A 71 -0.67 -8.11 -7.98
C VAL A 71 0.58 -7.26 -7.79
N GLU A 72 0.43 -5.94 -7.68
CA GLU A 72 1.56 -5.03 -7.44
C GLU A 72 2.24 -5.28 -6.09
N LEU A 73 1.44 -5.50 -5.05
CA LEU A 73 1.95 -5.85 -3.72
C LEU A 73 2.62 -7.24 -3.73
N GLU A 74 2.06 -8.22 -4.44
CA GLU A 74 2.67 -9.54 -4.57
C GLU A 74 4.03 -9.48 -5.26
N ARG A 75 4.13 -8.66 -6.31
CA ARG A 75 5.34 -8.53 -7.11
C ARG A 75 6.45 -7.79 -6.38
N ARG A 76 6.10 -6.78 -5.57
CA ARG A 76 7.08 -5.78 -5.12
C ARG A 76 7.23 -5.64 -3.61
N ALA A 77 6.19 -5.97 -2.84
CA ALA A 77 6.20 -5.81 -1.38
C ALA A 77 6.40 -7.13 -0.62
N TRP A 78 5.93 -8.26 -1.16
CA TRP A 78 6.06 -9.56 -0.51
C TRP A 78 7.51 -9.99 -0.34
N GLY A 79 7.84 -10.50 0.85
CA GLY A 79 9.21 -10.84 1.25
C GLY A 79 10.01 -9.67 1.83
N THR A 80 9.54 -8.43 1.65
CA THR A 80 10.08 -7.23 2.33
C THR A 80 9.19 -6.78 3.47
N PHE A 81 7.87 -6.86 3.28
CA PHE A 81 6.87 -6.55 4.31
C PHE A 81 5.94 -7.73 4.57
N GLN A 82 5.41 -7.80 5.79
CA GLN A 82 4.15 -8.51 6.03
C GLN A 82 3.00 -7.53 5.73
N THR A 83 2.10 -7.92 4.83
CA THR A 83 1.10 -7.01 4.27
C THR A 83 -0.31 -7.35 4.75
N ASP A 84 -1.00 -6.38 5.36
CA ASP A 84 -2.44 -6.47 5.66
C ASP A 84 -3.23 -5.47 4.81
N PHE A 85 -4.48 -5.80 4.45
CA PHE A 85 -5.33 -4.97 3.58
C PHE A 85 -6.75 -4.86 4.13
N TYR A 86 -7.28 -3.64 4.17
CA TYR A 86 -8.60 -3.36 4.72
C TYR A 86 -9.35 -2.35 3.84
N PRO A 87 -10.52 -2.71 3.28
CA PRO A 87 -11.46 -1.71 2.78
C PRO A 87 -11.85 -0.78 3.94
N THR A 88 -11.79 0.52 3.70
CA THR A 88 -11.98 1.56 4.73
C THR A 88 -12.92 2.65 4.22
N TYR A 89 -13.41 3.48 5.14
CA TYR A 89 -14.21 4.66 4.85
C TYR A 89 -13.92 5.73 5.90
N ASP A 90 -14.09 6.99 5.54
CA ASP A 90 -13.92 8.09 6.48
C ASP A 90 -15.04 8.07 7.53
N PHE A 91 -14.67 8.19 8.80
CA PHE A 91 -15.63 8.36 9.87
C PHE A 91 -16.11 9.82 9.90
N VAL A 92 -17.40 10.08 9.64
CA VAL A 92 -17.99 11.43 9.55
C VAL A 92 -19.11 11.62 10.58
N PRO A 93 -19.21 12.72 11.35
CA PRO A 93 -18.16 13.55 11.94
C PRO A 93 -18.14 13.47 13.49
N VAL A 94 -16.98 13.79 14.08
CA VAL A 94 -16.83 14.31 15.46
C VAL A 94 -16.72 15.82 15.40
#